data_AF-A0A935MLP0-F1
#
_entry.id   AF-A0A935MLP0-F1
#
_cell.length_a   1.000
_cell.length_b   1.000
_cell.length_c   1.000
_cell.angle_alpha   90.00
_cell.angle_beta   90.00
_cell.angle_gamma   90.00
#
_symmetry.space_group_name_H-M   'P 1'
#
loop_
_entity.id
_entity.type
_entity.pdbx_description
1 polymer ?
#
loop_
_entity_poly.entity_id
_entity_poly.type
_entity_poly.pdbx_seq_one_letter_code
_entity_poly.pdbx_strand_id
1 'polypeptide(L)'
;MENQKRDFEEMKNRAQLEFQELAQKILEEKSQKFTSANKENLDSLLKPLGENIDQFKKRVEETYDKESKQRFSLEERVKELVEMNHKLSKEANNLASALKGQSKKQGNWGEIILESILEKSGLQKNREYKVQVSLQTEDGKRLQPDVVVYLPDNRTIIIDSKVSLIAYDRFSSSDTKEDQDAALKEHVKSMYQHIDQLGDKNTIP
;
A
#
# COMPACT_ATOMS: atom_id res chain seq x y z
N MET A 1 -110.00 11.46 31.57
CA MET A 1 -108.71 11.59 32.29
C MET A 1 -107.83 10.34 32.16
N GLU A 2 -108.39 9.13 32.17
CA GLU A 2 -107.62 7.88 31.95
C GLU A 2 -106.99 7.75 30.55
N ASN A 3 -107.73 8.04 29.47
CA ASN A 3 -107.17 7.96 28.11
C ASN A 3 -105.98 8.92 27.88
N GLN A 4 -106.05 10.15 28.40
CA GLN A 4 -104.94 11.12 28.28
C GLN A 4 -103.67 10.68 29.02
N LYS A 5 -103.81 9.95 30.15
CA LYS A 5 -102.66 9.39 30.85
C LYS A 5 -102.04 8.23 30.07
N ARG A 6 -102.86 7.39 29.44
CA ARG A 6 -102.41 6.24 28.66
C ARG A 6 -101.68 6.67 27.38
N ASP A 7 -102.22 7.65 26.66
CA ASP A 7 -101.57 8.22 25.46
C ASP A 7 -100.23 8.88 25.81
N PHE A 8 -100.13 9.52 26.99
CA PHE A 8 -98.88 10.11 27.47
C PHE A 8 -97.84 9.04 27.84
N GLU A 9 -98.25 7.92 28.45
CA GLU A 9 -97.34 6.78 28.72
C GLU A 9 -96.86 6.11 27.43
N GLU A 10 -97.73 5.94 26.42
CA GLU A 10 -97.32 5.43 25.12
C GLU A 10 -96.34 6.36 24.40
N MET A 11 -96.59 7.68 24.40
CA MET A 11 -95.65 8.66 23.85
C MET A 11 -94.30 8.64 24.57
N LYS A 12 -94.31 8.54 25.91
CA LYS A 12 -93.08 8.46 26.70
C LYS A 12 -92.30 7.19 26.38
N ASN A 13 -92.96 6.04 26.33
CA ASN A 13 -92.32 4.77 25.99
C ASN A 13 -91.75 4.79 24.57
N ARG A 14 -92.47 5.37 23.61
CA ARG A 14 -92.00 5.52 22.22
C ARG A 14 -90.78 6.43 22.12
N ALA A 15 -90.81 7.59 22.79
CA ALA A 15 -89.67 8.50 22.85
C ALA A 15 -88.45 7.86 23.53
N GLN A 16 -88.66 7.03 24.56
CA GLN A 16 -87.60 6.31 25.25
C GLN A 16 -86.99 5.22 24.35
N LEU A 17 -87.82 4.54 23.57
CA LEU A 17 -87.36 3.55 22.58
C LEU A 17 -86.56 4.21 21.45
N GLU A 18 -87.09 5.30 20.87
CA GLU A 18 -86.42 6.08 19.82
C GLU A 18 -85.09 6.69 20.32
N PHE A 19 -85.05 7.15 21.57
CA PHE A 19 -83.80 7.61 22.19
C PHE A 19 -82.79 6.47 22.33
N GLN A 20 -83.24 5.27 22.73
CA GLN A 20 -82.37 4.12 22.90
C GLN A 20 -81.80 3.64 21.55
N GLU A 21 -82.62 3.61 20.50
CA GLU A 21 -82.17 3.31 19.13
C GLU A 21 -81.19 4.36 18.60
N LEU A 22 -81.48 5.65 18.81
CA LEU A 22 -80.59 6.74 18.39
C LEU A 22 -79.25 6.70 19.14
N ALA A 23 -79.28 6.44 20.45
CA ALA A 23 -78.08 6.31 21.26
C ALA A 23 -77.23 5.11 20.83
N GLN A 24 -77.85 3.96 20.54
CA GLN A 24 -77.16 2.78 20.03
C GLN A 24 -76.50 3.08 18.68
N LYS A 25 -77.24 3.72 17.76
CA LYS A 25 -76.73 4.10 16.44
C LYS A 25 -75.57 5.08 16.52
N ILE A 26 -75.65 6.10 17.39
CA ILE A 26 -74.56 7.06 17.63
C ILE A 26 -73.34 6.36 18.22
N LEU A 27 -73.52 5.46 19.19
CA LEU A 27 -72.43 4.73 19.82
C LEU A 27 -71.70 3.84 18.81
N GLU A 28 -72.46 3.16 17.95
CA GLU A 28 -71.93 2.28 16.91
C GLU A 28 -71.17 3.08 15.83
N GLU A 29 -71.72 4.21 15.40
CA GLU A 29 -71.07 5.11 14.45
C GLU A 29 -69.78 5.72 15.04
N LYS A 30 -69.80 6.11 16.32
CA LYS A 30 -68.60 6.61 17.03
C LYS A 30 -67.57 5.52 17.22
N SER A 31 -67.97 4.29 17.52
CA SER A 31 -67.07 3.13 17.67
C SER A 31 -66.37 2.81 16.35
N GLN A 32 -67.11 2.81 15.23
CA GLN A 32 -66.54 2.61 13.89
C GLN A 32 -65.59 3.74 13.51
N LYS A 33 -65.98 5.01 13.73
CA LYS A 33 -65.11 6.17 13.48
C LYS A 33 -63.85 6.13 14.34
N PHE A 34 -63.97 5.74 15.61
CA PHE A 34 -62.83 5.61 16.52
C PHE A 34 -61.87 4.51 16.06
N THR A 35 -62.39 3.32 15.71
CA THR A 35 -61.58 2.21 15.22
C THR A 35 -60.86 2.57 13.91
N SER A 36 -61.54 3.26 13.01
CA SER A 36 -60.98 3.70 11.72
C SER A 36 -59.88 4.74 11.92
N ALA A 37 -60.12 5.77 12.75
CA ALA A 37 -59.13 6.79 13.06
C ALA A 37 -57.91 6.21 13.79
N ASN A 38 -58.12 5.25 14.69
CA ASN A 38 -57.02 4.59 15.38
C ASN A 38 -56.18 3.74 14.43
N LYS A 39 -56.82 3.06 13.46
CA LYS A 39 -56.12 2.32 12.40
C LYS A 39 -55.31 3.24 11.50
N GLU A 40 -55.87 4.37 11.07
CA GLU A 40 -55.14 5.38 10.26
C GLU A 40 -53.93 5.94 11.01
N ASN A 41 -54.10 6.30 12.29
CA ASN A 41 -53.00 6.79 13.11
C ASN A 41 -51.90 5.74 13.27
N LEU A 42 -52.27 4.48 13.57
CA LEU A 42 -51.31 3.38 13.67
C LEU A 42 -50.61 3.11 12.33
N ASP A 43 -51.33 3.12 11.21
CA ASP A 43 -50.73 2.95 9.87
C ASP A 43 -49.75 4.09 9.56
N SER A 44 -50.09 5.33 9.90
CA SER A 44 -49.22 6.49 9.66
C SER A 44 -47.92 6.43 10.48
N LEU A 45 -47.95 5.82 11.67
CA LEU A 45 -46.79 5.66 12.54
C LEU A 45 -45.97 4.43 12.17
N LEU A 46 -46.61 3.33 11.76
CA LEU A 46 -45.96 2.05 11.50
C LEU A 46 -45.39 1.94 10.09
N LYS A 47 -45.99 2.60 9.09
CA LYS A 47 -45.45 2.63 7.71
C LYS A 47 -44.01 3.13 7.64
N PRO A 48 -43.66 4.31 8.19
CA PRO A 48 -42.29 4.81 8.19
C PRO A 48 -41.33 3.86 8.89
N LEU A 49 -41.78 3.19 9.96
CA LEU A 49 -40.96 2.20 10.67
C LEU A 49 -40.66 0.98 9.80
N GLY A 50 -41.67 0.45 9.11
CA GLY A 50 -41.50 -0.66 8.17
C GLY A 50 -40.57 -0.31 7.01
N GLU A 51 -40.74 0.88 6.43
CA GLU A 51 -39.86 1.37 5.35
C GLU A 51 -38.42 1.56 5.84
N ASN A 52 -38.22 2.13 7.03
CA ASN A 52 -36.88 2.31 7.61
C ASN A 52 -36.21 0.97 7.92
N ILE A 53 -36.95 -0.04 8.38
CA ILE A 53 -36.41 -1.39 8.63
C ILE A 53 -36.00 -2.05 7.30
N ASP A 54 -36.79 -1.91 6.24
CA ASP A 54 -36.43 -2.45 4.92
C ASP A 54 -35.19 -1.76 4.34
N GLN A 55 -35.11 -0.43 4.46
CA GLN A 55 -33.93 0.34 4.06
C GLN A 55 -32.69 -0.04 4.89
N PHE A 56 -32.86 -0.22 6.20
CA PHE A 56 -31.79 -0.66 7.08
C PHE A 56 -31.28 -2.05 6.68
N LYS A 57 -32.19 -3.01 6.45
CA LYS A 57 -31.85 -4.36 6.00
C LYS A 57 -31.05 -4.33 4.69
N LYS A 58 -31.53 -3.59 3.69
CA LYS A 58 -30.81 -3.41 2.41
C LYS A 58 -29.42 -2.83 2.61
N ARG A 59 -29.31 -1.78 3.43
CA ARG A 59 -28.02 -1.11 3.68
C ARG A 59 -27.03 -2.03 4.42
N VAL A 60 -27.52 -2.87 5.31
CA VAL A 60 -26.70 -3.89 5.99
C VAL A 60 -26.21 -4.93 4.99
N GLU A 61 -27.09 -5.52 4.19
CA GLU A 61 -26.73 -6.52 3.16
C GLU A 61 -25.71 -5.93 2.16
N GLU A 62 -25.95 -4.73 1.64
CA GLU A 62 -25.02 -4.04 0.74
C GLU A 62 -23.64 -3.76 1.37
N THR A 63 -23.61 -3.44 2.67
CA THR A 63 -22.37 -3.17 3.39
C THR A 63 -21.56 -4.44 3.58
N TYR A 64 -22.22 -5.55 3.98
CA TYR A 64 -21.58 -6.85 4.09
C TYR A 64 -21.02 -7.34 2.75
N ASP A 65 -21.77 -7.18 1.66
CA ASP A 65 -21.30 -7.55 0.32
C ASP A 65 -20.09 -6.72 -0.13
N LYS A 66 -20.11 -5.40 0.14
CA LYS A 66 -18.97 -4.52 -0.16
C LYS A 66 -17.75 -4.87 0.69
N GLU A 67 -17.92 -5.10 1.99
CA GLU A 67 -16.82 -5.47 2.88
C GLU A 67 -16.20 -6.82 2.46
N SER A 68 -17.03 -7.80 2.11
CA SER A 68 -16.57 -9.11 1.63
C SER A 68 -15.72 -8.97 0.36
N LYS A 69 -16.19 -8.21 -0.63
CA LYS A 69 -15.43 -7.91 -1.86
C LYS A 69 -14.10 -7.19 -1.57
N GLN A 70 -14.10 -6.23 -0.64
CA GLN A 70 -12.88 -5.54 -0.22
C GLN A 70 -11.88 -6.47 0.48
N ARG A 71 -12.37 -7.37 1.34
CA ARG A 71 -11.54 -8.39 2.01
C ARG A 71 -10.88 -9.32 0.99
N PHE A 72 -11.62 -9.79 -0.01
CA PHE A 72 -11.05 -10.61 -1.10
C PHE A 72 -9.96 -9.86 -1.87
N SER A 73 -10.19 -8.61 -2.25
CA SER A 73 -9.18 -7.80 -2.95
C SER A 73 -7.93 -7.55 -2.10
N LEU A 74 -8.10 -7.36 -0.79
CA LEU A 74 -6.97 -7.20 0.13
C LEU A 74 -6.16 -8.50 0.25
N GLU A 75 -6.83 -9.64 0.38
CA GLU A 75 -6.14 -10.94 0.42
C GLU A 75 -5.32 -11.20 -0.85
N GLU A 76 -5.86 -10.85 -2.02
CA GLU A 76 -5.16 -10.93 -3.30
C GLU A 76 -3.91 -10.03 -3.33
N ARG A 77 -4.03 -8.75 -2.93
CA ARG A 77 -2.88 -7.84 -2.80
C ARG A 77 -1.82 -8.37 -1.82
N VAL A 78 -2.24 -8.98 -0.71
CA VAL A 78 -1.30 -9.56 0.27
C VAL A 78 -0.56 -10.74 -0.36
N LYS A 79 -1.24 -11.60 -1.12
CA LYS A 79 -0.59 -12.71 -1.86
C LYS A 79 0.41 -12.18 -2.89
N GLU A 80 0.04 -11.17 -3.67
CA GLU A 80 0.95 -10.52 -4.62
C GLU A 80 2.20 -9.94 -3.93
N LEU A 81 2.02 -9.27 -2.78
CA LEU A 81 3.14 -8.74 -1.99
C LEU A 81 4.06 -9.85 -1.47
N VAL A 82 3.50 -10.95 -0.99
CA VAL A 82 4.28 -12.11 -0.52
C VAL A 82 5.05 -12.74 -1.68
N GLU A 83 4.43 -12.94 -2.83
CA GLU A 83 5.09 -13.45 -4.04
C GLU A 83 6.21 -12.52 -4.52
N MET A 84 5.96 -11.20 -4.53
CA MET A 84 6.95 -10.20 -4.90
C MET A 84 8.14 -10.20 -3.93
N ASN A 85 7.89 -10.35 -2.63
CA ASN A 85 8.94 -10.45 -1.62
C ASN A 85 9.78 -11.72 -1.81
N HIS A 86 9.14 -12.86 -2.07
CA HIS A 86 9.85 -14.10 -2.41
C HIS A 86 10.70 -13.96 -3.68
N LYS A 87 10.18 -13.28 -4.71
CA LYS A 87 10.93 -13.02 -5.95
C LYS A 87 12.12 -12.10 -5.71
N LEU A 88 11.93 -10.99 -4.98
CA LEU A 88 12.98 -10.05 -4.60
C LEU A 88 14.08 -10.73 -3.77
N SER A 89 13.69 -11.54 -2.78
CA SER A 89 14.64 -12.32 -1.97
C SER A 89 15.43 -13.31 -2.82
N LYS A 90 14.78 -13.96 -3.80
CA LYS A 90 15.45 -14.84 -4.76
C LYS A 90 16.39 -14.09 -5.70
N GLU A 91 15.99 -12.92 -6.21
CA GLU A 91 16.84 -12.07 -7.05
C GLU A 91 18.04 -11.52 -6.28
N ALA A 92 17.84 -11.08 -5.03
CA ALA A 92 18.92 -10.64 -4.15
C ALA A 92 19.89 -11.79 -3.82
N ASN A 93 19.39 -12.98 -3.52
CA ASN A 93 20.23 -14.17 -3.29
C ASN A 93 20.98 -14.60 -4.55
N ASN A 94 20.32 -14.57 -5.72
CA ASN A 94 20.95 -14.85 -7.00
C ASN A 94 22.01 -13.81 -7.36
N LEU A 95 21.75 -12.52 -7.09
CA LEU A 95 22.69 -11.43 -7.29
C LEU A 95 23.89 -11.58 -6.34
N ALA A 96 23.65 -11.79 -5.05
CA ALA A 96 24.71 -12.05 -4.06
C ALA A 96 25.55 -13.27 -4.44
N SER A 97 24.92 -14.35 -4.90
CA SER A 97 25.61 -15.56 -5.36
C SER A 97 26.38 -15.33 -6.68
N ALA A 98 25.84 -14.55 -7.60
CA ALA A 98 26.50 -14.18 -8.85
C ALA A 98 27.71 -13.26 -8.62
N LEU A 99 27.66 -12.43 -7.57
CA LEU A 99 28.75 -11.58 -7.13
C LEU A 99 29.81 -12.35 -6.32
N LYS A 100 29.45 -13.42 -5.59
CA LYS A 100 30.37 -14.26 -4.81
C LYS A 100 31.38 -15.07 -5.63
N GLY A 101 31.11 -15.35 -6.92
CA GLY A 101 31.91 -16.32 -7.70
C GLY A 101 32.62 -15.79 -8.95
N GLN A 102 32.38 -14.54 -9.38
CA GLN A 102 32.95 -14.02 -10.64
C GLN A 102 33.46 -12.59 -10.45
N SER A 103 34.78 -12.43 -10.28
CA SER A 103 35.46 -11.12 -10.15
C SER A 103 35.08 -10.13 -11.26
N LYS A 104 34.82 -10.63 -12.47
CA LYS A 104 34.37 -9.83 -13.62
C LYS A 104 32.95 -9.28 -13.47
N LYS A 105 32.03 -10.03 -12.84
CA LYS A 105 30.65 -9.55 -12.60
C LYS A 105 30.58 -8.52 -11.49
N GLN A 106 31.42 -8.68 -10.47
CA GLN A 106 31.59 -7.70 -9.40
C GLN A 106 32.17 -6.37 -9.93
N GLY A 107 33.18 -6.44 -10.81
CA GLY A 107 33.70 -5.27 -11.52
C GLY A 107 32.62 -4.54 -12.33
N ASN A 108 31.89 -5.28 -13.17
CA ASN A 108 30.79 -4.70 -13.96
C ASN A 108 29.69 -4.05 -13.09
N TRP A 109 29.39 -4.60 -11.91
CA TRP A 109 28.40 -4.01 -11.00
C TRP A 109 28.92 -2.74 -10.31
N GLY A 110 30.20 -2.71 -9.93
CA GLY A 110 30.87 -1.51 -9.46
C GLY A 110 30.84 -0.38 -10.49
N GLU A 111 31.07 -0.71 -11.77
CA GLU A 111 30.96 0.23 -12.89
C GLU A 111 29.54 0.80 -13.04
N ILE A 112 28.49 -0.04 -12.94
CA ILE A 112 27.09 0.40 -13.03
C ILE A 112 26.71 1.34 -11.87
N ILE A 113 27.16 1.05 -10.65
CA ILE A 113 26.92 1.93 -9.51
C ILE A 113 27.66 3.26 -9.66
N LEU A 114 28.92 3.21 -10.09
CA LEU A 114 29.71 4.41 -10.34
C LEU A 114 29.04 5.29 -11.41
N GLU A 115 28.57 4.70 -12.51
CA GLU A 115 27.81 5.41 -13.54
C GLU A 115 26.54 6.05 -12.97
N SER A 116 25.77 5.32 -12.15
CA SER A 116 24.56 5.85 -11.52
C SER A 116 24.83 7.01 -10.55
N ILE A 117 25.96 7.00 -9.84
CA ILE A 117 26.37 8.09 -8.94
C ILE A 117 26.75 9.34 -9.75
N LEU A 118 27.48 9.17 -10.86
CA LEU A 118 27.90 10.26 -11.73
C LEU A 118 26.70 10.95 -12.38
N GLU A 119 25.75 10.18 -12.92
CA GLU A 119 24.50 10.71 -13.48
C GLU A 119 23.69 11.47 -12.44
N LYS A 120 23.55 10.93 -11.21
CA LYS A 120 22.85 11.60 -10.11
C LYS A 120 23.56 12.87 -9.63
N SER A 121 24.87 12.95 -9.81
CA SER A 121 25.67 14.14 -9.50
C SER A 121 25.55 15.23 -10.59
N GLY A 122 24.78 14.98 -11.66
CA GLY A 122 24.52 15.92 -12.74
C GLY A 122 25.53 15.87 -13.89
N LEU A 123 26.42 14.88 -13.91
CA LEU A 123 27.39 14.68 -15.00
C LEU A 123 26.73 13.90 -16.15
N GLN A 124 26.98 14.27 -17.41
CA GLN A 124 26.46 13.54 -18.57
C GLN A 124 27.52 12.63 -19.19
N LYS A 125 27.11 11.40 -19.48
CA LYS A 125 27.93 10.42 -20.18
C LYS A 125 28.33 10.95 -21.56
N ASN A 126 29.58 10.73 -21.95
CA ASN A 126 30.21 11.18 -23.20
C ASN A 126 30.43 12.70 -23.31
N ARG A 127 30.03 13.50 -22.32
CA ARG A 127 30.30 14.95 -22.26
C ARG A 127 31.20 15.28 -21.08
N GLU A 128 30.75 15.06 -19.86
CA GLU A 128 31.55 15.28 -18.63
C GLU A 128 32.32 14.04 -18.17
N TYR A 129 31.91 12.82 -18.55
CA TYR A 129 32.68 11.62 -18.23
C TYR A 129 32.60 10.55 -19.32
N LYS A 130 33.62 9.71 -19.40
CA LYS A 130 33.71 8.54 -20.29
C LYS A 130 34.11 7.30 -19.50
N VAL A 131 33.55 6.17 -19.89
CA VAL A 131 33.78 4.86 -19.27
C VAL A 131 34.73 4.04 -20.17
N GLN A 132 35.62 3.23 -19.58
CA GLN A 132 36.53 2.31 -20.28
C GLN A 132 37.42 2.95 -21.37
N VAL A 133 37.89 4.18 -21.15
CA VAL A 133 38.78 4.86 -22.10
C VAL A 133 40.12 4.14 -22.17
N SER A 134 40.56 3.74 -23.37
CA SER A 134 41.91 3.22 -23.56
C SER A 134 42.85 4.38 -23.85
N LEU A 135 43.67 4.74 -22.86
CA LEU A 135 44.71 5.75 -23.00
C LEU A 135 46.06 5.05 -23.26
N GLN A 136 46.85 5.60 -24.18
CA GLN A 136 48.26 5.23 -24.33
C GLN A 136 49.09 6.33 -23.67
N THR A 137 49.93 5.96 -22.71
CA THR A 137 50.95 6.88 -22.19
C THR A 137 52.12 6.99 -23.17
N GLU A 138 52.90 8.06 -23.06
CA GLU A 138 54.06 8.33 -23.94
C GLU A 138 55.10 7.19 -23.95
N ASP A 139 55.17 6.41 -22.86
CA ASP A 139 56.01 5.20 -22.74
C ASP A 139 55.42 3.94 -23.40
N GLY A 140 54.31 4.06 -24.15
CA GLY A 140 53.66 2.95 -24.85
C GLY A 140 52.88 1.99 -23.95
N LYS A 141 52.72 2.30 -22.66
CA LYS A 141 51.87 1.51 -21.75
C LYS A 141 50.40 1.86 -21.97
N ARG A 142 49.56 0.83 -22.07
CA ARG A 142 48.11 0.97 -22.20
C ARG A 142 47.50 1.13 -20.81
N LEU A 143 46.94 2.30 -20.53
CA LEU A 143 46.16 2.56 -19.32
C LEU A 143 44.68 2.47 -19.68
N GLN A 144 43.93 1.63 -18.96
CA GLN A 144 42.49 1.52 -19.15
C GLN A 144 41.80 1.77 -17.81
N PRO A 145 41.55 3.05 -17.47
CA PRO A 145 40.76 3.39 -16.29
C PRO A 145 39.28 3.06 -16.45
N ASP A 146 38.61 2.80 -15.33
CA ASP A 146 37.17 2.48 -15.30
C ASP A 146 36.35 3.69 -15.75
N VAL A 147 36.63 4.89 -15.21
CA VAL A 147 35.99 6.15 -15.60
C VAL A 147 36.98 7.31 -15.67
N VAL A 148 36.81 8.17 -16.66
CA VAL A 148 37.52 9.44 -16.84
C VAL A 148 36.50 10.58 -16.79
N VAL A 149 36.65 11.50 -15.84
CA VAL A 149 35.80 12.70 -15.69
C VAL A 149 36.58 13.92 -16.16
N TYR A 150 35.99 14.70 -17.05
CA TYR A 150 36.54 15.94 -17.58
C TYR A 150 36.01 17.13 -16.78
N LEU A 151 36.91 17.89 -16.18
CA LEU A 151 36.61 19.10 -15.44
C LEU A 151 36.86 20.35 -16.32
N PRO A 152 36.29 21.51 -15.95
CA PRO A 152 36.69 22.80 -16.49
C PRO A 152 38.21 23.03 -16.35
N ASP A 153 38.78 23.84 -17.23
CA ASP A 153 40.22 24.15 -17.32
C ASP A 153 41.11 22.99 -17.81
N ASN A 154 40.58 22.11 -18.68
CA ASN A 154 41.32 20.97 -19.26
C ASN A 154 41.85 19.97 -18.21
N ARG A 155 41.28 19.97 -17.00
CA ARG A 155 41.65 19.03 -15.95
C ARG A 155 40.90 17.71 -16.12
N THR A 156 41.57 16.60 -15.84
CA THR A 156 41.01 15.25 -15.97
C THR A 156 41.16 14.52 -14.65
N ILE A 157 40.07 13.89 -14.18
CA ILE A 157 40.08 12.98 -13.02
C ILE A 157 39.90 11.55 -13.52
N ILE A 158 40.77 10.66 -13.08
CA ILE A 158 40.68 9.23 -13.33
C ILE A 158 40.10 8.55 -12.09
N ILE A 159 39.09 7.69 -12.28
CA ILE A 159 38.45 6.91 -11.23
C ILE A 159 38.63 5.41 -11.56
N ASP A 160 39.27 4.66 -10.65
CA ASP A 160 39.42 3.19 -10.66
C ASP A 160 38.60 2.67 -9.48
N SER A 161 37.58 1.84 -9.74
CA SER A 161 36.56 1.45 -8.75
C SER A 161 36.85 0.12 -8.06
N LYS A 162 38.10 -0.34 -8.11
CA LYS A 162 38.46 -1.73 -7.78
C LYS A 162 38.54 -1.99 -6.27
N VAL A 163 37.38 -2.17 -5.64
CA VAL A 163 37.28 -2.64 -4.25
C VAL A 163 37.26 -4.17 -4.19
N SER A 164 38.31 -4.77 -3.61
CA SER A 164 38.31 -6.20 -3.29
C SER A 164 37.37 -6.48 -2.11
N LEU A 165 36.09 -6.69 -2.41
CA LEU A 165 35.09 -7.09 -1.41
C LEU A 165 35.27 -8.54 -0.94
N ILE A 166 36.20 -9.31 -1.50
CA ILE A 166 36.42 -10.73 -1.17
C ILE A 166 36.83 -10.88 0.31
N ALA A 167 37.75 -10.04 0.78
CA ALA A 167 38.20 -10.08 2.16
C ALA A 167 37.13 -9.55 3.14
N TYR A 168 36.33 -8.57 2.73
CA TYR A 168 35.20 -8.07 3.52
C TYR A 168 34.06 -9.11 3.61
N ASP A 169 33.77 -9.83 2.53
CA ASP A 169 32.76 -10.90 2.51
C ASP A 169 33.18 -12.09 3.39
N ARG A 170 34.48 -12.46 3.35
CA ARG A 170 35.05 -13.46 4.29
C ARG A 170 34.94 -13.01 5.74
N PHE A 171 35.21 -11.73 6.03
CA PHE A 171 35.01 -11.17 7.36
C PHE A 171 33.53 -11.25 7.78
N SER A 172 32.60 -10.87 6.90
CA SER A 172 31.17 -10.89 7.22
C SER A 172 30.57 -12.30 7.32
N SER A 173 31.20 -13.31 6.70
CA SER A 173 30.70 -14.68 6.64
C SER A 173 31.45 -15.65 7.56
N SER A 174 32.39 -15.18 8.39
CA SER A 174 33.19 -16.02 9.28
C SER A 174 32.55 -16.17 10.66
N ASP A 175 32.49 -17.41 11.14
CA ASP A 175 31.87 -17.78 12.42
C ASP A 175 32.83 -17.63 13.61
N THR A 176 34.14 -17.58 13.37
CA THR A 176 35.18 -17.46 14.41
C THR A 176 35.82 -16.07 14.42
N LYS A 177 36.22 -15.61 15.60
CA LYS A 177 36.91 -14.32 15.75
C LYS A 177 38.30 -14.33 15.11
N GLU A 178 38.99 -15.47 15.13
CA GLU A 178 40.31 -15.61 14.52
C GLU A 178 40.26 -15.45 12.99
N ASP A 179 39.24 -16.03 12.32
CA ASP A 179 39.07 -15.89 10.88
C ASP A 179 38.61 -14.48 10.49
N GLN A 180 37.78 -13.84 11.33
CA GLN A 180 37.40 -12.44 11.17
C GLN A 180 38.63 -11.52 11.21
N ASP A 181 39.50 -11.66 12.21
CA ASP A 181 40.71 -10.83 12.33
C ASP A 181 41.68 -11.04 11.16
N ALA A 182 41.81 -12.26 10.66
CA ALA A 182 42.63 -12.57 9.49
C ALA A 182 42.07 -11.92 8.21
N ALA A 183 40.76 -12.07 7.97
CA ALA A 183 40.08 -11.50 6.82
C ALA A 183 40.08 -9.96 6.85
N LEU A 184 39.94 -9.35 8.03
CA LEU A 184 40.01 -7.91 8.21
C LEU A 184 41.41 -7.36 7.88
N LYS A 185 42.48 -8.04 8.33
CA LYS A 185 43.87 -7.67 7.99
C LYS A 185 44.10 -7.77 6.48
N GLU A 186 43.59 -8.81 5.83
CA GLU A 186 43.66 -8.99 4.38
C GLU A 186 42.91 -7.86 3.64
N HIS A 187 41.73 -7.47 4.13
CA HIS A 187 40.94 -6.37 3.56
C HIS A 187 41.69 -5.04 3.66
N VAL A 188 42.19 -4.69 4.84
CA VAL A 188 42.96 -3.47 5.07
C VAL A 188 44.20 -3.43 4.20
N LYS A 189 44.95 -4.53 4.11
CA LYS A 189 46.13 -4.64 3.24
C LYS A 189 45.77 -4.44 1.77
N SER A 190 44.68 -5.04 1.30
CA SER A 190 44.21 -4.87 -0.07
C SER A 190 43.80 -3.43 -0.36
N MET A 191 43.21 -2.70 0.59
CA MET A 191 42.88 -1.28 0.42
C MET A 191 44.15 -0.42 0.32
N TYR A 192 45.13 -0.63 1.20
CA TYR A 192 46.40 0.12 1.15
C TYR A 192 47.14 -0.12 -0.17
N GLN A 193 47.26 -1.38 -0.60
CA GLN A 193 47.86 -1.71 -1.90
C GLN A 193 47.13 -1.05 -3.07
N HIS A 194 45.80 -0.92 -2.99
CA HIS A 194 45.01 -0.26 -4.02
C HIS A 194 45.22 1.26 -4.02
N ILE A 195 45.29 1.89 -2.85
CA ILE A 195 45.62 3.31 -2.68
C ILE A 195 47.02 3.60 -3.24
N ASP A 196 48.01 2.76 -2.94
CA ASP A 196 49.37 2.90 -3.47
C ASP A 196 49.39 2.78 -5.00
N GLN A 197 48.69 1.78 -5.56
CA GLN A 197 48.55 1.60 -7.01
C GLN A 197 47.82 2.76 -7.70
N LEU A 198 46.87 3.41 -7.01
CA LEU A 198 46.17 4.60 -7.50
C LEU A 198 47.06 5.84 -7.45
N GLY A 199 47.86 5.99 -6.39
CA GLY A 199 48.85 7.06 -6.27
C GLY A 199 49.84 7.06 -7.44
N ASP A 200 50.33 5.88 -7.82
CA ASP A 200 51.27 5.70 -8.93
C ASP A 200 50.63 5.96 -10.31
N LYS A 201 49.30 5.87 -10.45
CA LYS A 201 48.56 6.17 -11.69
C LYS A 201 48.20 7.64 -11.87
N ASN A 202 48.23 8.45 -10.81
CA ASN A 202 47.87 9.88 -10.86
C ASN A 202 48.96 10.77 -11.47
N THR A 203 50.17 10.25 -11.70
CA THR A 203 51.22 10.91 -12.47
C THR A 203 51.22 10.40 -13.90
N ILE A 204 50.25 10.86 -14.69
CA ILE A 204 50.31 10.79 -16.15
C ILE A 204 50.16 12.24 -16.64
N PRO A 205 51.09 12.74 -17.47
CA PRO A 205 51.07 14.12 -17.95
C PRO A 205 49.80 14.46 -18.74
#